data_AF-A0A962B5T5-F1
#
_entry.id   AF-A0A962B5T5-F1
#
_cell.length_a   1.000
_cell.length_b   1.000
_cell.length_c   1.000
_cell.angle_alpha   90.00
_cell.angle_beta   90.00
_cell.angle_gamma   90.00
#
_symmetry.space_group_name_H-M   'P 1'
#
loop_
_entity.id
_entity.type
_entity.pdbx_description
1 polymer ?
#
loop_
_entity_poly.entity_id
_entity_poly.type
_entity_poly.pdbx_seq_one_letter_code
_entity_poly.pdbx_strand_id
1 'polypeptide(L)'
;MALITRLSRLVRADMHAVLDRIEEPDVLLQQAVREMEDEVAADAQRHKAAARQREDLRTRIVEFDSALARIGEELDLCFEASNETLARTLLRRRLEGERLRKQCVQQLASLDARVDELARSLEDRRQRLEAMRQKAALFEVDASRPSAERGAWQAESAEISDADVELAWLREKQQRGGA
;
A
#
# COMPACT_ATOMS: atom_id res chain seq x y z
N MET A 1 -12.15 1.82 -9.45
CA MET A 1 -11.45 0.78 -10.25
C MET A 1 -11.92 0.74 -11.72
N ALA A 2 -11.73 1.81 -12.51
CA ALA A 2 -11.93 1.73 -13.98
C ALA A 2 -11.11 2.78 -14.76
N LEU A 3 -10.82 3.93 -14.15
CA LEU A 3 -10.04 5.00 -14.78
C LEU A 3 -8.52 4.78 -14.64
N ILE A 4 -8.06 4.36 -13.47
CA ILE A 4 -6.63 4.27 -13.11
C ILE A 4 -5.88 3.19 -13.92
N THR A 5 -6.50 2.02 -14.17
CA THR A 5 -5.87 0.92 -14.92
C THR A 5 -5.78 1.18 -16.42
N ARG A 6 -6.65 2.04 -16.97
CA ARG A 6 -6.56 2.46 -18.38
C ARG A 6 -5.48 3.52 -18.58
N LEU A 7 -5.39 4.48 -17.66
CA LEU A 7 -4.38 5.56 -17.74
C LEU A 7 -2.96 5.02 -17.58
N SER A 8 -2.73 4.09 -16.63
CA SER A 8 -1.38 3.57 -16.37
C SER A 8 -0.77 2.75 -17.53
N ARG A 9 -1.59 2.17 -18.43
CA ARG A 9 -1.08 1.52 -19.66
C ARG A 9 -0.78 2.50 -20.78
N LEU A 10 -1.49 3.62 -20.81
CA LEU A 10 -1.35 4.64 -21.86
C LEU A 10 -0.13 5.56 -21.62
N VAL A 11 0.23 5.76 -20.34
CA VAL A 11 1.32 6.65 -19.90
C VAL A 11 2.74 6.13 -20.22
N ARG A 12 2.92 4.84 -20.50
CA ARG A 12 4.28 4.29 -20.73
C ARG A 12 4.79 4.40 -22.17
N ALA A 13 3.92 4.68 -23.15
CA ALA A 13 4.30 4.67 -24.56
C ALA A 13 4.10 6.02 -25.29
N ASP A 14 3.07 6.82 -24.95
CA ASP A 14 2.70 8.03 -25.70
C ASP A 14 2.33 9.22 -24.78
N MET A 15 3.16 9.52 -23.78
CA MET A 15 2.86 10.60 -22.82
C MET A 15 2.70 11.97 -23.50
N HIS A 16 3.58 12.35 -24.43
CA HIS A 16 3.53 13.70 -25.01
C HIS A 16 2.34 13.94 -25.96
N ALA A 17 1.94 12.94 -26.77
CA ALA A 17 0.89 13.12 -27.77
C ALA A 17 -0.55 13.07 -27.20
N VAL A 18 -0.75 12.40 -26.05
CA VAL A 18 -2.06 12.32 -25.37
C VAL A 18 -2.22 13.45 -24.34
N LEU A 19 -1.13 13.93 -23.73
CA LEU A 19 -1.15 15.07 -22.80
C LEU A 19 -1.53 16.38 -23.50
N ASP A 20 -1.17 16.58 -24.77
CA ASP A 20 -1.59 17.75 -25.56
C ASP A 20 -3.11 17.80 -25.85
N ARG A 21 -3.83 16.68 -25.63
CA ARG A 21 -5.29 16.56 -25.87
C ARG A 21 -6.13 16.55 -24.61
N ILE A 22 -5.52 16.56 -23.41
CA ILE A 22 -6.23 16.58 -22.14
C ILE A 22 -6.09 17.99 -21.58
N GLU A 23 -7.21 18.72 -21.53
CA GLU A 23 -7.22 20.16 -21.23
C GLU A 23 -6.63 20.51 -19.84
N GLU A 24 -6.58 19.58 -18.87
CA GLU A 24 -6.01 19.81 -17.52
C GLU A 24 -5.45 18.51 -16.86
N PRO A 25 -4.20 18.10 -17.16
CA PRO A 25 -3.60 16.85 -16.64
C PRO A 25 -3.24 16.88 -15.14
N ASP A 26 -2.99 18.07 -14.62
CA ASP A 26 -2.71 18.42 -13.23
C ASP A 26 -3.92 18.19 -12.32
N VAL A 27 -5.11 18.61 -12.75
CA VAL A 27 -6.37 18.41 -12.00
C VAL A 27 -6.69 16.93 -11.82
N LEU A 28 -6.47 16.11 -12.87
CA LEU A 28 -6.68 14.67 -12.81
C LEU A 28 -5.70 13.98 -11.86
N LEU A 29 -4.45 14.43 -11.81
CA LEU A 29 -3.43 13.88 -10.92
C LEU A 29 -3.72 14.24 -9.45
N GLN A 30 -4.14 15.48 -9.18
CA GLN A 30 -4.57 15.89 -7.84
C GLN A 30 -5.81 15.11 -7.38
N GLN A 31 -6.78 14.88 -8.28
CA GLN A 31 -7.94 14.05 -7.97
C GLN A 31 -7.53 12.61 -7.65
N ALA A 32 -6.62 12.02 -8.44
CA ALA A 32 -6.12 10.66 -8.19
C ALA A 32 -5.40 10.55 -6.83
N VAL A 33 -4.63 11.57 -6.44
CA VAL A 33 -4.00 11.63 -5.11
C VAL A 33 -5.05 11.65 -4.00
N ARG A 34 -6.11 12.46 -4.13
CA ARG A 34 -7.22 12.51 -3.14
C ARG A 34 -7.94 11.18 -3.03
N GLU A 35 -8.26 10.53 -4.16
CA GLU A 35 -8.89 9.21 -4.16
C GLU A 35 -8.01 8.17 -3.45
N MET A 36 -6.69 8.19 -3.68
CA MET A 36 -5.74 7.31 -2.99
C MET A 36 -5.64 7.62 -1.49
N GLU A 37 -5.71 8.88 -1.08
CA GLU A 37 -5.73 9.28 0.33
C GLU A 37 -6.96 8.73 1.06
N ASP A 38 -8.13 8.83 0.43
CA ASP A 38 -9.39 8.30 0.97
C ASP A 38 -9.33 6.76 1.10
N GLU A 39 -8.76 6.07 0.10
CA GLU A 39 -8.55 4.62 0.16
C GLU A 39 -7.61 4.21 1.31
N VAL A 40 -6.49 4.93 1.49
CA VAL A 40 -5.54 4.70 2.59
C VAL A 40 -6.21 4.94 3.94
N ALA A 41 -7.02 5.99 4.07
CA ALA A 41 -7.76 6.27 5.30
C ALA A 41 -8.79 5.17 5.62
N ALA A 42 -9.53 4.69 4.62
CA ALA A 42 -10.46 3.59 4.77
C ALA A 42 -9.76 2.29 5.20
N ASP A 43 -8.61 1.97 4.60
CA ASP A 43 -7.83 0.79 4.97
C ASP A 43 -7.22 0.91 6.37
N ALA A 44 -6.77 2.09 6.77
CA ALA A 44 -6.31 2.34 8.13
C ALA A 44 -7.41 2.10 9.16
N GLN A 45 -8.65 2.51 8.86
CA GLN A 45 -9.78 2.26 9.74
C GLN A 45 -10.12 0.75 9.82
N ARG A 46 -10.06 0.03 8.69
CA ARG A 46 -10.26 -1.43 8.66
C ARG A 46 -9.18 -2.16 9.47
N HIS A 47 -7.91 -1.78 9.31
CA HIS A 47 -6.81 -2.32 10.09
C HIS A 47 -7.01 -2.07 11.60
N LYS A 48 -7.39 -0.84 11.99
CA LYS A 48 -7.68 -0.49 13.38
C LYS A 48 -8.83 -1.32 13.97
N ALA A 49 -9.90 -1.52 13.21
CA ALA A 49 -11.02 -2.36 13.63
C ALA A 49 -10.61 -3.83 13.83
N ALA A 50 -9.85 -4.40 12.89
CA ALA A 50 -9.33 -5.76 13.00
C ALA A 50 -8.37 -5.92 14.19
N ALA A 51 -7.49 -4.93 14.43
CA ALA A 51 -6.58 -4.94 15.56
C ALA A 51 -7.31 -4.90 16.92
N ARG A 52 -8.43 -4.18 17.02
CA ARG A 52 -9.29 -4.19 18.22
C ARG A 52 -9.95 -5.53 18.43
N GLN A 53 -10.56 -6.10 17.39
CA GLN A 53 -11.18 -7.43 17.45
C GLN A 53 -10.20 -8.51 17.90
N ARG A 54 -8.95 -8.43 17.43
CA ARG A 54 -7.86 -9.28 17.88
C ARG A 54 -7.60 -9.15 19.38
N GLU A 55 -7.52 -7.93 19.89
CA GLU A 55 -7.25 -7.68 21.31
C GLU A 55 -8.39 -8.17 22.22
N ASP A 56 -9.64 -7.95 21.80
CA ASP A 56 -10.81 -8.46 22.50
C ASP A 56 -10.78 -10.00 22.58
N LEU A 57 -10.38 -10.66 21.49
CA LEU A 57 -10.27 -12.12 21.44
C LEU A 57 -9.11 -12.64 22.29
N ARG A 58 -7.96 -11.94 22.32
CA ARG A 58 -6.84 -12.26 23.23
C ARG A 58 -7.27 -12.20 24.69
N THR A 59 -7.96 -11.12 25.06
CA THR A 59 -8.49 -10.94 26.42
C THR A 59 -9.42 -12.10 26.80
N ARG A 60 -10.35 -12.49 25.92
CA ARG A 60 -11.23 -13.65 26.15
C ARG A 60 -10.47 -14.97 26.30
N ILE A 61 -9.40 -15.19 25.55
CA ILE A 61 -8.57 -16.40 25.68
C ILE A 61 -7.92 -16.44 27.06
N VAL A 62 -7.40 -15.31 27.56
CA VAL A 62 -6.83 -15.21 28.91
C VAL A 62 -7.90 -15.49 29.98
N GLU A 63 -9.11 -14.99 29.80
CA GLU A 63 -10.23 -15.29 30.69
C GLU A 63 -10.56 -16.78 30.71
N PHE A 64 -10.64 -17.43 29.54
CA PHE A 64 -10.82 -18.89 29.45
C PHE A 64 -9.69 -19.66 30.12
N ASP A 65 -8.44 -19.24 29.94
CA ASP A 65 -7.29 -19.86 30.60
C ASP A 65 -7.39 -19.77 32.12
N SER A 66 -7.77 -18.61 32.64
CA SER A 66 -7.99 -18.44 34.08
C SER A 66 -9.13 -19.30 34.63
N ALA A 67 -10.22 -19.46 33.85
CA ALA A 67 -11.35 -20.29 34.24
C ALA A 67 -11.01 -21.78 34.21
N LEU A 68 -10.25 -22.22 33.21
CA LEU A 68 -9.79 -23.60 33.09
C LEU A 68 -8.78 -23.95 34.19
N ALA A 69 -7.91 -23.02 34.58
CA ALA A 69 -7.01 -23.19 35.72
C ALA A 69 -7.78 -23.42 37.02
N ARG A 70 -8.81 -22.62 37.31
CA ARG A 70 -9.68 -22.80 38.49
C ARG A 70 -10.40 -24.15 38.47
N ILE A 71 -10.92 -24.57 37.31
CA ILE A 71 -11.55 -25.91 37.18
C ILE A 71 -10.50 -27.02 37.43
N GLY A 72 -9.24 -26.79 37.05
CA GLY A 72 -8.12 -27.69 37.38
C GLY A 72 -7.93 -27.83 38.89
N GLU A 73 -7.84 -26.72 39.61
CA GLU A 73 -7.72 -26.71 41.09
C GLU A 73 -8.93 -27.39 41.77
N GLU A 74 -10.16 -27.11 41.31
CA GLU A 74 -11.38 -27.77 41.80
C GLU A 74 -11.38 -29.28 41.52
N LEU A 75 -10.85 -29.71 40.38
CA LEU A 75 -10.71 -31.12 40.04
C LEU A 75 -9.73 -31.83 40.97
N ASP A 76 -8.59 -31.22 41.27
CA ASP A 76 -7.59 -31.78 42.18
C ASP A 76 -8.21 -32.04 43.57
N LEU A 77 -8.98 -31.07 44.10
CA LEU A 77 -9.74 -31.23 45.35
C LEU A 77 -10.81 -32.33 45.26
N CYS A 78 -11.48 -32.48 44.11
CA CYS A 78 -12.48 -33.54 43.92
C CYS A 78 -11.84 -34.94 43.90
N PHE A 79 -10.63 -35.07 43.34
CA PHE A 79 -9.88 -36.30 43.36
C PHE A 79 -9.39 -36.65 44.78
N GLU A 80 -8.89 -35.67 45.54
CA GLU A 80 -8.54 -35.85 46.95
C GLU A 80 -9.74 -36.29 47.79
N ALA A 81 -10.91 -35.71 47.54
CA ALA A 81 -12.16 -36.06 48.21
C ALA A 81 -12.84 -37.34 47.66
N SER A 82 -12.26 -38.01 46.65
CA SER A 82 -12.83 -39.20 45.99
C SER A 82 -14.27 -39.02 45.46
N ASN A 83 -14.65 -37.79 45.11
CA ASN A 83 -15.99 -37.48 44.62
C ASN A 83 -16.05 -37.59 43.08
N GLU A 84 -16.18 -38.81 42.58
CA GLU A 84 -16.14 -39.09 41.13
C GLU A 84 -17.26 -38.41 40.33
N THR A 85 -18.46 -38.23 40.90
CA THR A 85 -19.60 -37.66 40.16
C THR A 85 -19.40 -36.17 39.89
N LEU A 86 -18.88 -35.44 40.88
CA LEU A 86 -18.50 -34.05 40.73
C LEU A 86 -17.29 -33.91 39.80
N ALA A 87 -16.28 -34.77 39.95
CA ALA A 87 -15.08 -34.77 39.10
C ALA A 87 -15.43 -34.98 37.61
N ARG A 88 -16.32 -35.94 37.28
CA ARG A 88 -16.79 -36.16 35.89
C ARG A 88 -17.51 -34.93 35.31
N THR A 89 -18.26 -34.22 36.14
CA THR A 89 -19.00 -33.01 35.72
C THR A 89 -18.05 -31.84 35.44
N LEU A 90 -17.09 -31.61 36.33
CA LEU A 90 -16.03 -30.62 36.14
C LEU A 90 -15.13 -30.96 34.95
N LEU A 91 -14.80 -32.23 34.74
CA LEU A 91 -14.01 -32.69 33.59
C LEU A 91 -14.76 -32.43 32.28
N ARG A 92 -16.08 -32.68 32.22
CA ARG A 92 -16.89 -32.33 31.05
C ARG A 92 -16.82 -30.83 30.76
N ARG A 93 -17.03 -29.99 31.77
CA ARG A 93 -16.95 -28.54 31.65
C ARG A 93 -15.56 -28.06 31.20
N ARG A 94 -14.50 -28.69 31.71
CA ARG A 94 -13.12 -28.42 31.30
C ARG A 94 -12.90 -28.75 29.83
N LEU A 95 -13.30 -29.94 29.37
CA LEU A 95 -13.15 -30.35 27.97
C LEU A 95 -13.94 -29.45 27.01
N GLU A 96 -15.15 -29.04 27.40
CA GLU A 96 -15.95 -28.07 26.64
C GLU A 96 -15.24 -26.71 26.56
N GLY A 97 -14.72 -26.21 27.68
CA GLY A 97 -13.97 -24.95 27.73
C GLY A 97 -12.65 -25.00 26.94
N GLU A 98 -11.89 -26.10 27.02
CA GLU A 98 -10.67 -26.32 26.24
C GLU A 98 -10.97 -26.33 24.73
N ARG A 99 -12.09 -26.93 24.31
CA ARG A 99 -12.53 -26.93 22.91
C ARG A 99 -12.90 -25.53 22.43
N LEU A 100 -13.65 -24.76 23.23
CA LEU A 100 -13.99 -23.37 22.91
C LEU A 100 -12.74 -22.49 22.84
N ARG A 101 -11.84 -22.62 23.81
CA ARG A 101 -10.55 -21.93 23.81
C ARG A 101 -9.76 -22.23 22.54
N LYS A 102 -9.67 -23.51 22.15
CA LYS A 102 -8.98 -23.93 20.93
C LYS A 102 -9.56 -23.26 19.68
N GLN A 103 -10.89 -23.14 19.59
CA GLN A 103 -11.55 -22.42 18.49
C GLN A 103 -11.20 -20.92 18.52
N CYS A 104 -11.22 -20.28 19.68
CA CYS A 104 -10.81 -18.88 19.82
C CYS A 104 -9.35 -18.66 19.43
N VAL A 105 -8.43 -19.55 19.80
CA VAL A 105 -7.02 -19.47 19.42
C VAL A 105 -6.84 -19.62 17.90
N GLN A 106 -7.59 -20.52 17.25
CA GLN A 106 -7.58 -20.65 15.79
C GLN A 106 -8.12 -19.39 15.09
N GLN A 107 -9.19 -18.80 15.61
CA GLN A 107 -9.72 -17.52 15.14
C GLN A 107 -8.74 -16.37 15.35
N LEU A 108 -8.02 -16.37 16.47
CA LEU A 108 -7.00 -15.38 16.75
C LEU A 108 -5.86 -15.46 15.74
N ALA A 109 -5.38 -16.66 15.42
CA ALA A 109 -4.32 -16.86 14.43
C ALA A 109 -4.72 -16.36 13.04
N SER A 110 -5.97 -16.57 12.62
CA SER A 110 -6.46 -16.06 11.33
C SER A 110 -6.64 -14.55 11.33
N LEU A 111 -7.07 -13.96 12.45
CA LEU A 111 -7.13 -12.50 12.62
C LEU A 111 -5.74 -11.87 12.65
N ASP A 112 -4.76 -12.47 13.31
CA ASP A 112 -3.37 -12.01 13.33
C ASP A 112 -2.80 -11.96 11.92
N ALA A 113 -2.93 -13.05 11.15
CA ALA A 113 -2.51 -13.08 9.75
C ALA A 113 -3.20 -11.98 8.91
N ARG A 114 -4.50 -11.74 9.14
CA ARG A 114 -5.24 -10.68 8.44
C ARG A 114 -4.78 -9.28 8.83
N VAL A 115 -4.48 -9.04 10.11
CA VAL A 115 -3.97 -7.75 10.59
C VAL A 115 -2.60 -7.48 9.97
N ASP A 116 -1.72 -8.47 9.94
CA ASP A 116 -0.38 -8.36 9.35
C ASP A 116 -0.45 -8.09 7.84
N GLU A 117 -1.33 -8.80 7.12
CA GLU A 117 -1.56 -8.57 5.69
C GLU A 117 -2.11 -7.17 5.42
N LEU A 118 -3.09 -6.72 6.21
CA LEU A 118 -3.62 -5.36 6.11
C LEU A 118 -2.53 -4.32 6.38
N ALA A 119 -1.70 -4.51 7.40
CA ALA A 119 -0.60 -3.61 7.73
C ALA A 119 0.39 -3.49 6.56
N ARG A 120 0.81 -4.61 5.97
CA ARG A 120 1.70 -4.63 4.80
C ARG A 120 1.07 -3.92 3.59
N SER A 121 -0.19 -4.22 3.29
CA SER A 121 -0.89 -3.62 2.15
C SER A 121 -1.06 -2.10 2.30
N LEU A 122 -1.26 -1.63 3.54
CA LEU A 122 -1.42 -0.23 3.87
C LEU A 122 -0.09 0.51 3.72
N GLU A 123 1.02 -0.10 4.14
CA GLU A 123 2.36 0.45 3.95
C GLU A 123 2.71 0.59 2.46
N ASP A 124 2.48 -0.44 1.65
CA ASP A 124 2.67 -0.36 0.19
C ASP A 124 1.80 0.74 -0.45
N ARG A 125 0.53 0.87 -0.03
CA ARG A 125 -0.34 1.95 -0.51
C ARG A 125 0.14 3.34 -0.10
N ARG A 126 0.67 3.51 1.10
CA ARG A 126 1.28 4.78 1.55
C ARG A 126 2.48 5.16 0.71
N GLN A 127 3.38 4.21 0.46
CA GLN A 127 4.55 4.44 -0.40
C GLN A 127 4.14 4.81 -1.83
N ARG A 128 3.13 4.15 -2.39
CA ARG A 128 2.58 4.50 -3.71
C ARG A 128 1.96 5.89 -3.72
N LEU A 129 1.24 6.26 -2.67
CA LEU A 129 0.67 7.59 -2.52
C LEU A 129 1.76 8.66 -2.44
N GLU A 130 2.83 8.43 -1.67
CA GLU A 130 3.98 9.34 -1.59
C GLU A 130 4.66 9.51 -2.93
N ALA A 131 4.89 8.42 -3.67
CA ALA A 131 5.45 8.48 -5.01
C ALA A 131 4.55 9.27 -5.99
N MET A 132 3.22 9.16 -5.87
CA MET A 132 2.29 9.95 -6.68
C MET A 132 2.26 11.42 -6.27
N ARG A 133 2.33 11.74 -4.97
CA ARG A 133 2.46 13.11 -4.49
C ARG A 133 3.73 13.78 -4.98
N GLN A 134 4.86 13.06 -4.96
CA GLN A 134 6.13 13.56 -5.51
C GLN A 134 6.02 13.86 -7.01
N LYS A 135 5.39 12.97 -7.78
CA LYS A 135 5.14 13.22 -9.21
C LYS A 135 4.25 14.44 -9.42
N ALA A 136 3.17 14.59 -8.65
CA ALA A 136 2.28 15.74 -8.73
C ALA A 136 3.02 17.06 -8.47
N ALA A 137 3.90 17.10 -7.47
CA ALA A 137 4.71 18.28 -7.18
C ALA A 137 5.64 18.66 -8.34
N LEU A 138 6.20 17.69 -9.09
CA LEU A 138 7.04 17.98 -10.26
C LEU A 138 6.23 18.64 -11.38
N PHE A 139 5.00 18.16 -11.64
CA PHE A 139 4.12 18.77 -12.65
C PHE A 139 3.69 20.19 -12.28
N GLU A 140 3.45 20.48 -11.00
CA GLU A 140 3.13 21.84 -10.53
C GLU A 140 4.32 22.81 -10.71
N VAL A 141 5.55 22.34 -10.49
CA VAL A 141 6.77 23.14 -10.72
C VAL A 141 6.98 23.42 -12.21
N ASP A 142 6.78 22.44 -13.09
CA ASP A 142 6.88 22.64 -14.54
C ASP A 142 5.75 23.54 -15.10
N ALA A 143 4.57 23.50 -14.50
CA ALA A 143 3.46 24.41 -14.81
C ALA A 143 3.72 25.86 -14.32
N SER A 144 4.51 26.02 -13.26
CA SER A 144 4.85 27.34 -12.68
C SER A 144 6.02 28.05 -13.37
N ARG A 145 6.78 27.38 -14.26
CA ARG A 145 7.81 28.04 -15.08
C ARG A 145 7.19 29.15 -15.94
N PRO A 146 7.78 30.36 -16.03
CA PRO A 146 7.26 31.41 -16.90
C PRO A 146 7.27 30.93 -18.36
N SER A 147 6.18 31.21 -19.08
CA SER A 147 5.97 30.78 -20.48
C SER A 147 7.09 31.18 -21.44
N ALA A 148 7.88 32.21 -21.08
CA ALA A 148 9.05 32.67 -21.82
C ALA A 148 10.16 31.59 -21.93
N GLU A 149 10.30 30.68 -20.95
CA GLU A 149 11.29 29.60 -21.00
C GLU A 149 10.74 28.30 -21.62
N ARG A 150 9.42 28.10 -21.56
CA ARG A 150 8.76 26.95 -22.19
C ARG A 150 8.76 27.05 -23.72
N GLY A 151 8.81 28.25 -24.29
CA GLY A 151 8.95 28.50 -25.72
C GLY A 151 10.38 28.57 -26.26
N ALA A 152 11.40 28.64 -25.39
CA ALA A 152 12.79 28.81 -25.82
C ALA A 152 13.37 27.56 -26.51
N TRP A 153 12.81 26.37 -26.26
CA TRP A 153 13.26 25.12 -26.88
C TRP A 153 12.55 24.77 -28.20
N GLN A 154 11.63 25.62 -28.69
CA GLN A 154 10.93 25.38 -29.96
C GLN A 154 11.25 26.42 -31.05
N ALA A 155 12.12 27.40 -30.77
CA ALA A 155 12.53 28.39 -31.75
C ALA A 155 13.90 29.02 -31.45
N GLU A 156 14.89 28.25 -31.00
CA GLU A 156 16.27 28.61 -31.38
C GLU A 156 16.38 28.33 -32.86
N SER A 157 16.31 29.41 -33.64
CA SER A 157 16.50 29.45 -35.07
C SER A 157 17.53 28.42 -35.49
N ALA A 158 17.19 27.60 -36.49
CA ALA A 158 18.17 26.78 -37.22
C ALA A 158 19.11 27.69 -38.05
N GLU A 159 19.76 28.65 -37.39
CA GLU A 159 20.79 29.49 -37.92
C GLU A 159 22.09 28.72 -37.79
N ILE A 160 22.43 28.00 -38.86
CA ILE A 160 23.71 27.32 -38.98
C ILE A 160 24.79 28.41 -38.90
N SER A 161 25.65 28.32 -37.89
CA SER A 161 26.77 29.25 -37.72
C SER A 161 27.81 29.02 -38.83
N ASP A 162 28.48 30.08 -39.29
CA ASP A 162 29.61 29.95 -40.22
C ASP A 162 30.69 28.98 -39.70
N ALA A 163 30.83 28.86 -38.37
CA ALA A 163 31.72 27.89 -37.75
C ALA A 163 31.28 26.42 -37.97
N ASP A 164 29.98 26.15 -37.99
CA ASP A 164 29.42 24.82 -38.26
C ASP A 164 29.58 24.46 -39.74
N VAL A 165 29.47 25.46 -40.64
CA VAL A 165 29.75 25.30 -42.08
C VAL A 165 31.22 25.01 -42.32
N GLU A 166 32.14 25.71 -41.65
CA GLU A 166 33.58 25.44 -41.79
C GLU A 166 33.97 24.05 -41.26
N LEU A 167 33.37 23.61 -40.14
CA LEU A 167 33.59 22.27 -39.60
C LEU A 167 33.05 21.18 -40.52
N ALA A 168 31.88 21.39 -41.13
CA ALA A 168 31.33 20.49 -42.14
C ALA A 168 32.22 20.45 -43.39
N TRP A 169 32.70 21.60 -43.86
CA TRP A 169 33.59 21.70 -45.02
C TRP A 169 34.93 21.01 -44.80
N LEU A 170 35.55 21.15 -43.62
CA LEU A 170 36.79 20.46 -43.27
C LEU A 170 36.62 18.93 -43.24
N ARG A 171 35.50 18.45 -42.70
CA ARG A 171 35.16 17.01 -42.70
C ARG A 171 34.98 16.48 -44.12
N GLU A 172 34.32 17.23 -44.98
CA GLU A 172 34.07 16.82 -46.36
C GLU A 172 35.32 16.89 -47.24
N LYS A 173 36.22 17.84 -46.98
CA LYS A 173 37.55 17.92 -47.60
C LYS A 173 38.46 16.75 -47.20
N GLN A 174 38.41 16.30 -45.95
CA GLN A 174 39.14 15.10 -45.54
C GLN A 174 38.58 13.82 -46.18
N GLN A 175 37.25 13.71 -46.35
CA GLN A 175 36.65 12.56 -47.00
C GLN A 175 36.94 12.49 -48.51
N ARG A 176 37.07 13.64 -49.19
CA ARG A 176 37.36 13.68 -50.64
C ARG A 176 38.84 13.82 -51.00
N GLY A 177 39.67 14.26 -50.06
CA GLY A 177 41.14 14.35 -50.20
C GLY A 177 41.90 13.13 -49.68
N GLY A 178 41.20 12.12 -49.17
CA GLY A 178 41.74 10.83 -48.74
C GLY A 178 41.56 9.74 -49.80
N ALA A 179 41.87 10.03 -51.06
CA ALA A 179 42.04 9.08 -52.15
C ALA A 179 43.38 9.35 -52.84
#